data_AF-A0A530BMV1-F1
#
_entry.id   AF-A0A530BMV1-F1
#
_cell.length_a   1.000
_cell.length_b   1.000
_cell.length_c   1.000
_cell.angle_alpha   90.00
_cell.angle_beta   90.00
_cell.angle_gamma   90.00
#
_symmetry.space_group_name_H-M   'P 1'
#
loop_
_entity.id
_entity.type
_entity.pdbx_description
1 polymer ?
#
loop_
_entity_poly.entity_id
_entity_poly.type
_entity_poly.pdbx_seq_one_letter_code
_entity_poly.pdbx_strand_id
1 'polypeptide(L)' 'MAAPGENLRINSDRLWDSLMEMAKIGPGIAGGNNRQTLTDSDKQGRELFKSWCDGAGLTMGV' A
#
# COMPACT_ATOMS: atom_id res chain seq x y z
N MET A 1 -14.35 -32.01 0.28
CA MET A 1 -14.33 -30.74 -0.46
C MET A 1 -13.49 -29.76 0.32
N ALA A 2 -12.72 -28.90 -0.37
CA ALA A 2 -11.97 -27.85 0.31
C ALA A 2 -12.95 -26.87 0.99
N ALA A 3 -12.66 -26.44 2.21
CA ALA A 3 -13.42 -25.43 2.93
C ALA A 3 -13.34 -24.07 2.19
N PRO A 4 -14.34 -23.17 2.36
CA PRO A 4 -14.29 -21.84 1.75
C PRO A 4 -12.98 -21.13 2.09
N GLY A 5 -12.23 -20.72 1.06
CA GLY A 5 -10.97 -19.99 1.21
C GLY A 5 -9.68 -20.82 1.16
N GLU A 6 -9.73 -22.15 1.26
CA GLU A 6 -8.50 -23.00 1.25
C GLU A 6 -7.69 -22.89 -0.04
N ASN A 7 -8.34 -22.54 -1.16
CA ASN A 7 -7.70 -22.38 -2.47
C ASN A 7 -7.54 -20.90 -2.90
N LEU A 8 -7.91 -19.94 -2.05
CA LEU A 8 -7.66 -18.53 -2.36
C LEU A 8 -6.18 -18.21 -2.10
N ARG A 9 -5.50 -17.74 -3.14
CA ARG A 9 -4.08 -17.32 -3.06
C ARG A 9 -3.98 -15.85 -3.42
N ILE A 10 -3.12 -15.13 -2.69
CA ILE A 10 -2.72 -13.78 -3.09
C ILE A 10 -1.64 -13.85 -4.18
N ASN A 11 -1.41 -12.72 -4.84
CA ASN A 11 -0.21 -12.53 -5.65
C ASN A 11 0.87 -11.90 -4.76
N SER A 12 1.88 -12.70 -4.36
CA SER A 12 2.96 -12.27 -3.48
C SER A 12 3.86 -11.21 -4.12
N ASP A 13 4.15 -11.33 -5.42
CA ASP A 13 4.99 -10.38 -6.15
C ASP A 13 4.32 -9.01 -6.19
N ARG A 14 3.02 -8.97 -6.52
CA ARG A 14 2.23 -7.73 -6.50
C ARG A 14 2.22 -7.07 -5.12
N LEU A 15 2.12 -7.86 -4.05
CA LEU A 15 2.19 -7.33 -2.69
C LEU A 15 3.57 -6.72 -2.42
N TRP A 16 4.64 -7.45 -2.76
CA TRP A 16 6.00 -6.97 -2.56
C TRP A 16 6.27 -5.67 -3.34
N ASP A 17 5.84 -5.60 -4.60
CA ASP A 17 5.96 -4.40 -5.43
C ASP A 17 5.24 -3.21 -4.79
N SER A 18 4.02 -3.41 -4.27
CA SER A 18 3.27 -2.35 -3.58
C SER A 18 3.96 -1.85 -2.30
N LEU A 19 4.59 -2.75 -1.55
CA LEU A 19 5.38 -2.39 -0.36
C LEU A 19 6.59 -1.55 -0.75
N MET A 20 7.31 -1.97 -1.80
CA MET A 20 8.48 -1.25 -2.30
C MET A 20 8.11 0.11 -2.90
N GLU A 21 6.97 0.21 -3.58
CA GLU A 21 6.47 1.49 -4.11
C GLU A 21 6.12 2.47 -2.99
N MET A 22 5.39 2.03 -1.96
CA MET A 22 5.07 2.86 -0.79
C MET A 22 6.35 3.28 -0.02
N ALA A 23 7.36 2.41 0.04
CA ALA A 23 8.61 2.67 0.74
C ALA A 23 9.44 3.81 0.11
N LYS A 24 9.20 4.15 -1.17
CA LYS A 24 9.84 5.31 -1.83
C LYS A 24 9.40 6.64 -1.24
N ILE A 25 8.26 6.70 -0.53
CA ILE A 25 7.69 7.93 0.02
C ILE A 25 8.12 8.10 1.48
N GLY A 26 8.91 9.15 1.75
CA GLY A 26 9.46 9.42 3.08
C GLY A 26 10.52 8.41 3.53
N PRO A 27 11.58 8.15 2.74
CA PRO A 27 12.64 7.24 3.14
C PRO A 27 13.41 7.79 4.35
N GLY A 28 13.74 6.91 5.30
CA GLY A 28 14.67 7.21 6.39
C GLY A 28 16.12 7.13 5.93
N ILE A 29 17.02 7.80 6.67
CA ILE A 29 18.44 7.92 6.31
C ILE A 29 19.15 6.56 6.17
N ALA A 30 18.74 5.57 6.97
CA ALA A 30 19.31 4.20 6.97
C ALA A 30 18.46 3.19 6.17
N GLY A 31 17.61 3.64 5.24
CA GLY A 31 16.71 2.77 4.47
C GLY A 31 15.42 2.38 5.20
N GLY A 32 15.07 3.10 6.27
CA GLY A 32 13.81 2.94 7.00
C GLY A 32 12.67 3.80 6.43
N ASN A 33 11.64 4.03 7.23
CA ASN A 33 10.52 4.92 6.91
C ASN A 33 10.49 6.12 7.87
N ASN A 34 10.43 7.33 7.32
CA ASN A 34 10.27 8.59 8.06
C ASN A 34 9.04 9.38 7.58
N ARG A 35 7.97 8.69 7.23
CA ARG A 35 6.68 9.28 6.85
C ARG A 35 5.84 9.59 8.10
N GLN A 36 6.10 10.73 8.73
CA GLN A 36 5.37 11.20 9.92
C GLN A 36 3.96 11.69 9.56
N THR A 37 2.99 11.46 10.44
CA THR A 37 1.58 11.81 10.23
C THR A 37 1.38 13.30 9.91
N LEU A 38 0.51 13.61 8.94
CA LEU A 38 0.16 14.96 8.48
C LEU A 38 1.30 15.79 7.86
N THR A 39 2.42 15.15 7.53
CA THR A 39 3.44 15.76 6.66
C THR A 39 3.10 15.59 5.18
N ASP A 40 3.81 16.29 4.30
CA ASP A 40 3.66 16.11 2.85
C ASP A 40 3.93 14.67 2.40
N SER A 41 4.88 13.98 3.04
CA SER A 41 5.14 12.56 2.76
C SER A 41 3.97 11.67 3.18
N ASP A 42 3.28 11.98 4.28
CA ASP A 42 2.06 11.25 4.68
C ASP A 42 0.93 11.49 3.68
N LYS A 43 0.73 12.74 3.24
CA LYS A 43 -0.22 13.06 2.17
C LYS A 43 0.08 12.27 0.89
N GLN A 44 1.32 12.26 0.43
CA GLN A 44 1.73 11.51 -0.77
C GLN A 44 1.48 10.00 -0.62
N GLY A 45 1.78 9.42 0.54
CA GLY A 45 1.49 8.00 0.81
C GLY A 45 -0.01 7.68 0.76
N ARG A 46 -0.84 8.58 1.30
CA ARG A 46 -2.31 8.46 1.26
C ARG A 46 -2.86 8.61 -0.16
N GLU A 47 -2.32 9.54 -0.95
CA GLU A 47 -2.70 9.73 -2.36
C GLU A 47 -2.32 8.53 -3.21
N LEU A 48 -1.12 7.97 -3.01
CA LEU A 48 -0.68 6.74 -3.67
C LEU A 48 -1.63 5.57 -3.34
N PHE A 49 -1.91 5.35 -2.05
CA PHE A 49 -2.83 4.30 -1.63
C PHE A 49 -4.24 4.50 -2.20
N LYS A 50 -4.75 5.74 -2.17
CA LYS A 50 -6.02 6.10 -2.80
C LYS A 50 -6.04 5.72 -4.28
N SER A 51 -4.98 6.01 -5.04
CA SER A 51 -4.92 5.67 -6.46
C SER A 51 -5.02 4.16 -6.71
N TRP A 52 -4.47 3.33 -5.82
CA TRP A 52 -4.60 1.87 -5.92
C TRP A 52 -6.03 1.42 -5.62
N CYS A 53 -6.68 2.02 -4.62
CA CYS A 53 -8.09 1.78 -4.32
C CYS A 53 -8.99 2.16 -5.51
N ASP A 54 -8.78 3.35 -6.09
CA ASP A 54 -9.51 3.82 -7.27
C ASP A 54 -9.32 2.84 -8.45
N GLY A 55 -8.07 2.43 -8.71
CA GLY A 55 -7.74 1.44 -9.76
C GLY A 55 -8.32 0.04 -9.52
N ALA A 56 -8.64 -0.29 -8.27
CA ALA A 56 -9.31 -1.52 -7.88
C ALA A 56 -10.85 -1.40 -7.86
N GLY A 57 -11.41 -0.23 -8.23
CA GLY A 57 -12.85 0.02 -8.24
C GLY A 57 -13.46 0.25 -6.85
N LEU A 58 -12.65 0.64 -5.87
CA LEU A 58 -13.11 0.97 -4.52
C LEU A 58 -13.50 2.44 -4.39
N THR A 59 -14.32 2.75 -3.38
CA THR A 59 -14.64 4.12 -2.98
C THR A 59 -13.98 4.47 -1.66
N MET A 60 -13.53 5.72 -1.52
CA MET A 60 -12.90 6.22 -0.30
C MET A 60 -13.91 6.96 0.59
N GLY A 61 -13.74 6.85 1.90
CA GLY A 61 -14.49 7.60 2.92
C GLY A 61 -13.57 8.41 3.83
N VAL A 62 -14.16 9.35 4.56
CA VAL A 62 -13.53 10.19 5.59
C VAL A 62 -14.12 9.90 6.96
#